data_AF-A0AAX4JDI0-F1
#
_entry.id   AF-A0AAX4JDI0-F1
#
_cell.length_a   1.000
_cell.length_b   1.000
_cell.length_c   1.000
_cell.angle_alpha   90.00
_cell.angle_beta   90.00
_cell.angle_gamma   90.00
#
_symmetry.space_group_name_H-M   'P 1'
#
loop_
_entity.id
_entity.type
_entity.pdbx_description
1 polymer ?
#
loop_
_entity_poly.entity_id
_entity_poly.type
_entity_poly.pdbx_seq_one_letter_code
_entity_poly.pdbx_strand_id
1 'polypeptide(L)'
;MTQVSKDREFLRKFSYTEKEMKKNLNDKFSYIETFIKHKPKIQESRLKRKIRNLSTINILYSVYLSFKKIDKDFINKIEKIKTELEKREDLFPSVLDFLDNNEIIYDDLYFWHPGLKFTDIFALIIHLLPNIVNDYKKYLIRQLILGLEPKTGILNIFKKRLSKNMGDFEVIKKDLLIFKIYQDSSFCAEYEEINSVGIKRKEISKNSKKKIFKKEKIFKIVTSAYWKDEEKEEENCEEIINMIGGVEINKNYSKDIELVLCPSLSFVDVEIQGKNIVVEMNVLNDLITKNERSKEYWISEGIINEKWEFI
;
A
#
# COMPACT_ATOMS: atom_id res chain seq x y z
N MET A 1 -0.29 8.21 37.26
CA MET A 1 -1.10 8.50 36.07
C MET A 1 -0.20 8.50 34.84
N THR A 2 -0.51 7.68 33.84
CA THR A 2 0.24 7.62 32.57
C THR A 2 -0.08 8.84 31.70
N GLN A 3 0.85 9.23 30.81
CA GLN A 3 0.67 10.37 29.90
C GLN A 3 -0.63 10.25 29.08
N VAL A 4 -0.96 9.02 28.67
CA VAL A 4 -2.22 8.67 27.98
C VAL A 4 -3.47 8.97 28.81
N SER A 5 -3.40 8.85 30.15
CA SER A 5 -4.51 9.19 31.04
C SER A 5 -4.71 10.71 31.13
N LYS A 6 -3.63 11.49 31.11
CA LYS A 6 -3.69 12.96 31.08
C LYS A 6 -4.22 13.48 29.74
N ASP A 7 -3.82 12.85 28.64
CA ASP A 7 -4.28 13.23 27.29
C ASP A 7 -5.76 12.89 27.07
N ARG A 8 -6.26 11.78 27.64
CA ARG A 8 -7.69 11.43 27.62
C ARG A 8 -8.56 12.35 28.47
N GLU A 9 -8.05 12.82 29.60
CA GLU A 9 -8.76 13.78 30.47
C GLU A 9 -8.84 15.17 29.81
N PHE A 10 -7.80 15.58 29.08
CA PHE A 10 -7.78 16.80 28.29
C PHE A 10 -8.86 16.79 27.19
N LEU A 11 -9.01 15.68 26.46
CA LEU A 11 -10.02 15.54 25.41
C LEU A 11 -11.47 15.52 25.96
N ARG A 12 -11.69 14.97 27.16
CA ARG A 12 -13.01 14.99 27.83
C ARG A 12 -13.44 16.39 28.27
N LYS A 13 -12.50 17.27 28.61
CA LYS A 13 -12.81 18.67 28.96
C LYS A 13 -13.22 19.50 27.73
N PHE A 14 -12.73 19.16 26.54
CA PHE A 14 -13.08 19.84 25.28
C PHE A 14 -14.49 19.49 24.76
N SER A 15 -14.97 18.27 25.00
CA SER A 15 -16.30 17.85 24.51
C SER A 15 -17.47 18.41 25.31
N TYR A 16 -17.25 18.89 26.54
CA TYR A 16 -18.28 19.54 27.35
C TYR A 16 -18.58 20.98 26.88
N THR A 17 -17.58 21.68 26.35
CA THR A 17 -17.73 23.08 25.87
C THR A 17 -18.54 23.25 24.58
N GLU A 18 -18.63 22.22 23.72
CA GLU A 18 -19.43 22.29 22.48
C GLU A 18 -20.94 22.27 22.72
N LYS A 19 -21.41 21.68 23.82
CA LYS A 19 -22.85 21.63 24.14
C LYS A 19 -23.39 22.94 24.70
N GLU A 20 -22.54 23.78 25.32
CA GLU A 20 -22.95 25.10 25.83
C GLU A 20 -22.96 26.19 24.74
N MET A 21 -22.16 26.05 23.68
CA MET A 21 -22.09 27.06 22.61
C MET A 21 -23.31 27.07 21.66
N LYS A 22 -24.10 25.99 21.59
CA LYS A 22 -25.29 25.90 20.72
C LYS A 22 -26.53 26.67 21.21
N LYS A 23 -26.51 27.24 22.42
CA LYS A 23 -27.69 27.93 23.01
C LYS A 23 -27.77 29.44 22.77
N ASN A 24 -26.71 30.09 22.25
CA ASN A 24 -26.64 31.57 22.21
C ASN A 24 -26.53 32.19 20.79
N LEU A 25 -26.92 31.48 19.73
CA LEU A 25 -26.80 31.96 18.34
C LEU A 25 -28.15 32.31 17.73
N ASN A 26 -28.88 33.27 18.32
CA ASN A 26 -30.12 33.76 17.74
C ASN A 26 -30.19 35.27 17.47
N ASP A 27 -29.06 35.99 17.49
CA ASP A 27 -29.09 37.40 17.05
C ASP A 27 -27.86 37.79 16.23
N LYS A 28 -28.15 38.33 15.03
CA LYS A 28 -27.28 39.07 14.09
C LYS A 28 -26.18 38.27 13.37
N PHE A 29 -26.59 37.62 12.29
CA PHE A 29 -25.70 37.09 11.25
C PHE A 29 -25.01 38.22 10.45
N SER A 30 -23.74 38.46 10.76
CA SER A 30 -22.76 39.01 9.82
C SER A 30 -21.72 37.92 9.58
N TYR A 31 -21.73 37.33 8.38
CA TYR A 31 -20.83 36.23 8.00
C TYR A 31 -19.33 36.60 8.03
N ILE A 32 -18.99 37.89 8.17
CA ILE A 32 -17.61 38.38 8.08
C ILE A 32 -16.92 38.38 9.45
N GLU A 33 -17.64 38.65 10.55
CA GLU A 33 -17.03 38.74 11.89
C GLU A 33 -16.74 37.35 12.51
N THR A 34 -17.50 36.33 12.13
CA THR A 34 -17.28 34.93 12.57
C THR A 34 -15.98 34.33 12.05
N PHE A 35 -15.50 34.73 10.87
CA PHE A 35 -14.21 34.31 10.35
C PHE A 35 -13.01 34.93 11.09
N ILE A 36 -13.18 36.11 11.67
CA ILE A 36 -12.11 36.81 12.40
C ILE A 36 -11.98 36.23 13.82
N LYS A 37 -13.09 35.88 14.47
CA LYS A 37 -13.09 35.29 15.84
C LYS A 37 -12.69 33.82 15.92
N HIS A 38 -12.83 33.05 14.83
CA HIS A 38 -12.41 31.64 14.77
C HIS A 38 -11.06 31.42 14.10
N LYS A 39 -10.15 32.41 14.13
CA LYS A 39 -8.72 32.10 13.92
C LYS A 39 -8.27 31.23 15.11
N PRO A 40 -7.95 29.93 14.93
CA PRO A 40 -7.24 29.22 15.96
C PRO A 40 -5.95 30.01 16.22
N LYS A 41 -5.70 30.35 17.50
CA LYS A 41 -4.36 30.72 17.96
C LYS A 41 -3.49 29.47 17.83
N ILE A 42 -3.13 29.15 16.60
CA ILE A 42 -2.08 28.20 16.30
C ILE A 42 -0.85 28.84 16.92
N GLN A 43 -0.30 28.20 17.94
CA GLN A 43 1.07 28.46 18.35
C GLN A 43 1.92 28.29 17.09
N GLU A 44 2.27 29.41 16.47
CA GLU A 44 3.25 29.47 15.40
C GLU A 44 4.60 29.04 16.01
N SER A 45 4.82 27.74 16.13
CA SER A 45 6.18 27.25 16.07
C SER A 45 6.65 27.54 14.65
N ARG A 46 7.22 28.74 14.44
CA ARG A 46 8.02 29.08 13.28
C ARG A 46 9.15 28.05 13.21
N LEU A 47 8.88 26.92 12.55
CA LEU A 47 9.87 25.91 12.25
C LEU A 47 10.80 26.52 11.21
N LYS A 48 11.78 27.32 11.67
CA LYS A 48 12.99 27.68 10.91
C LYS A 48 13.91 26.47 10.71
N ARG A 49 13.36 25.26 10.66
CA ARG A 49 14.14 24.05 10.32
C ARG A 49 14.29 24.02 8.81
N LYS A 50 15.51 23.72 8.33
CA LYS A 50 15.75 23.49 6.91
C LYS A 50 14.88 22.31 6.47
N ILE A 51 14.17 22.43 5.35
CA ILE A 51 13.27 21.38 4.80
C ILE A 51 13.97 20.02 4.74
N ARG A 52 15.26 20.01 4.38
CA ARG A 52 16.12 18.82 4.33
C ARG A 52 16.16 17.99 5.61
N ASN A 53 15.94 18.61 6.76
CA ASN A 53 16.03 17.96 8.07
C ASN A 53 14.67 17.46 8.56
N LEU A 54 13.60 17.62 7.79
CA LEU A 54 12.28 17.11 8.11
C LEU A 54 12.08 15.73 7.47
N SER A 55 11.29 14.89 8.14
CA SER A 55 10.80 13.65 7.51
C SER A 55 9.86 13.98 6.36
N THR A 56 9.79 13.11 5.36
CA THR A 56 9.00 13.31 4.14
C THR A 56 7.52 13.56 4.46
N ILE A 57 6.94 12.78 5.38
CA ILE A 57 5.57 13.00 5.86
C ILE A 57 5.34 14.38 6.48
N ASN A 58 6.30 14.91 7.26
CA ASN A 58 6.18 16.23 7.88
C ASN A 58 6.28 17.35 6.83
N ILE A 59 7.07 17.15 5.77
CA ILE A 59 7.12 18.05 4.62
C ILE A 59 5.74 18.10 3.96
N LEU A 60 5.11 16.94 3.69
CA LEU A 60 3.79 16.86 3.09
C LEU A 60 2.73 17.59 3.94
N TYR A 61 2.68 17.35 5.26
CA TYR A 61 1.77 18.09 6.14
C TYR A 61 2.02 19.60 6.14
N SER A 62 3.28 20.03 6.16
CA SER A 62 3.64 21.45 6.09
C SER A 62 3.16 22.08 4.79
N VAL A 63 3.32 21.40 3.66
CA VAL A 63 2.83 21.85 2.35
C VAL A 63 1.31 21.95 2.35
N TYR A 64 0.60 20.93 2.84
CA TYR A 64 -0.86 20.93 2.94
C TYR A 64 -1.39 22.11 3.77
N LEU A 65 -0.77 22.39 4.91
CA LEU A 65 -1.13 23.54 5.74
C LEU A 65 -0.80 24.88 5.07
N SER A 66 0.25 24.92 4.25
CA SER A 66 0.64 26.12 3.51
C SER A 66 -0.31 26.43 2.36
N PHE A 67 -0.87 25.41 1.70
CA PHE A 67 -1.98 25.59 0.75
C PHE A 67 -3.23 26.20 1.39
N LYS A 68 -3.50 25.94 2.68
CA LYS A 68 -4.60 26.61 3.42
C LYS A 68 -4.35 28.08 3.71
N LYS A 69 -3.09 28.54 3.69
CA LYS A 69 -2.70 29.91 4.04
C LYS A 69 -1.61 30.38 3.07
N ILE A 70 -2.00 30.59 1.82
CA ILE A 70 -1.06 30.93 0.74
C ILE A 70 -0.45 32.30 1.01
N ASP A 71 0.88 32.35 1.01
CA ASP A 71 1.68 33.58 1.01
C ASP A 71 2.64 33.59 -0.20
N LYS A 72 3.14 34.79 -0.56
CA LYS A 72 4.09 34.94 -1.69
C LYS A 72 5.38 34.14 -1.48
N ASP A 73 5.77 33.96 -0.22
CA ASP A 73 6.94 33.19 0.18
C ASP A 73 6.80 31.70 -0.14
N PHE A 74 5.62 31.12 0.08
CA PHE A 74 5.30 29.74 -0.21
C PHE A 74 5.34 29.47 -1.71
N ILE A 75 4.77 30.39 -2.52
CA ILE A 75 4.82 30.29 -3.99
C ILE A 75 6.27 30.14 -4.48
N ASN A 76 7.21 30.90 -3.91
CA ASN A 76 8.63 30.79 -4.26
C ASN A 76 9.34 29.56 -3.68
N LYS A 77 8.83 29.02 -2.56
CA LYS A 77 9.42 27.85 -1.86
C LYS A 77 8.92 26.52 -2.40
N ILE A 78 7.75 26.46 -3.03
CA ILE A 78 7.12 25.19 -3.44
C ILE A 78 7.99 24.41 -4.43
N GLU A 79 8.68 25.09 -5.35
CA GLU A 79 9.62 24.45 -6.29
C GLU A 79 10.84 23.84 -5.57
N LYS A 80 11.33 24.51 -4.53
CA LYS A 80 12.42 23.98 -3.71
C LYS A 80 11.98 22.77 -2.88
N ILE A 81 10.72 22.77 -2.44
CA ILE A 81 10.14 21.63 -1.72
C ILE A 81 9.95 20.45 -2.68
N LYS A 82 9.40 20.70 -3.86
CA LYS A 82 9.22 19.69 -4.91
C LYS A 82 10.54 19.00 -5.25
N THR A 83 11.58 19.76 -5.59
CA THR A 83 12.91 19.22 -5.93
C THR A 83 13.60 18.46 -4.80
N GLU A 84 13.23 18.75 -3.54
CA GLU A 84 13.69 17.96 -2.39
C GLU A 84 12.90 16.66 -2.26
N LEU A 85 11.57 16.70 -2.43
CA LEU A 85 10.70 15.51 -2.39
C LEU A 85 11.02 14.52 -3.51
N GLU A 86 11.36 14.98 -4.72
CA GLU A 86 11.77 14.13 -5.84
C GLU A 86 13.02 13.29 -5.54
N LYS A 87 13.84 13.68 -4.56
CA LYS A 87 15.08 12.98 -4.18
C LYS A 87 14.86 11.98 -3.04
N ARG A 88 13.65 11.89 -2.49
CA ARG A 88 13.35 11.07 -1.31
C ARG A 88 12.92 9.68 -1.73
N GLU A 89 13.68 8.66 -1.34
CA GLU A 89 13.35 7.24 -1.59
C GLU A 89 12.07 6.81 -0.84
N ASP A 90 11.79 7.44 0.32
CA ASP A 90 10.61 7.16 1.14
C ASP A 90 9.36 7.96 0.74
N LEU A 91 9.37 8.61 -0.44
CA LEU A 91 8.28 9.46 -0.91
C LEU A 91 6.97 8.70 -1.05
N PHE A 92 6.98 7.57 -1.76
CA PHE A 92 5.78 6.78 -1.99
C PHE A 92 5.12 6.30 -0.68
N PRO A 93 5.82 5.59 0.24
CA PRO A 93 5.20 5.16 1.49
C PRO A 93 4.72 6.34 2.35
N SER A 94 5.47 7.44 2.40
CA SER A 94 5.07 8.66 3.12
C SER A 94 3.82 9.30 2.53
N VAL A 95 3.65 9.28 1.21
CA VAL A 95 2.45 9.75 0.53
C VAL A 95 1.26 8.86 0.88
N LEU A 96 1.43 7.54 0.93
CA LEU A 96 0.35 6.65 1.35
C LEU A 96 -0.07 6.92 2.80
N ASP A 97 0.88 7.07 3.73
CA ASP A 97 0.60 7.49 5.11
C ASP A 97 -0.13 8.83 5.17
N PHE A 98 0.33 9.80 4.38
CA PHE A 98 -0.30 11.10 4.33
C PHE A 98 -1.75 11.02 3.83
N LEU A 99 -2.01 10.33 2.71
CA LEU A 99 -3.35 10.24 2.12
C LEU A 99 -4.32 9.48 3.02
N ASP A 100 -3.88 8.37 3.63
CA ASP A 100 -4.74 7.56 4.50
C ASP A 100 -5.14 8.30 5.78
N ASN A 101 -4.26 9.15 6.32
CA ASN A 101 -4.53 9.97 7.51
C ASN A 101 -5.27 11.28 7.23
N ASN A 102 -5.46 11.69 5.97
CA ASN A 102 -6.13 12.94 5.61
C ASN A 102 -7.43 12.66 4.85
N GLU A 103 -8.53 12.50 5.60
CA GLU A 103 -9.86 12.22 5.03
C GLU A 103 -10.42 13.36 4.14
N ILE A 104 -9.94 14.60 4.33
CA ILE A 104 -10.46 15.79 3.62
C ILE A 104 -9.35 16.45 2.80
N ILE A 105 -9.28 16.02 1.55
CA ILE A 105 -8.63 16.79 0.48
C ILE A 105 -9.74 17.63 -0.17
N TYR A 106 -9.68 18.94 0.02
CA TYR A 106 -10.64 19.87 -0.55
C TYR A 106 -10.50 19.92 -2.07
N ASP A 107 -11.57 20.32 -2.75
CA ASP A 107 -11.60 20.45 -4.20
C ASP A 107 -10.64 21.55 -4.69
N ASP A 108 -10.22 21.48 -5.96
CA ASP A 108 -9.19 22.35 -6.54
C ASP A 108 -9.53 23.84 -6.42
N LEU A 109 -10.82 24.17 -6.49
CA LEU A 109 -11.32 25.53 -6.39
C LEU A 109 -11.14 26.13 -4.98
N TYR A 110 -10.99 25.30 -3.94
CA TYR A 110 -10.80 25.78 -2.58
C TYR A 110 -9.43 26.44 -2.37
N PHE A 111 -8.41 25.98 -3.10
CA PHE A 111 -7.02 26.39 -2.93
C PHE A 111 -6.47 27.22 -4.11
N TRP A 112 -7.32 27.53 -5.09
CA TRP A 112 -6.87 28.22 -6.29
C TRP A 112 -6.31 29.62 -5.98
N HIS A 113 -5.09 29.88 -6.48
CA HIS A 113 -4.46 31.20 -6.39
C HIS A 113 -3.68 31.49 -7.68
N PRO A 114 -3.80 32.70 -8.25
CA PRO A 114 -3.03 33.10 -9.42
C PRO A 114 -1.52 32.95 -9.19
N GLY A 115 -0.81 32.37 -10.16
CA GLY A 115 0.65 32.19 -10.12
C GLY A 115 1.15 30.93 -9.42
N LEU A 116 0.27 30.12 -8.80
CA LEU A 116 0.64 28.78 -8.33
C LEU A 116 0.59 27.78 -9.49
N LYS A 117 1.62 26.92 -9.58
CA LYS A 117 1.64 25.80 -10.54
C LYS A 117 0.76 24.63 -10.11
N PHE A 118 0.57 24.47 -8.80
CA PHE A 118 -0.21 23.38 -8.20
C PHE A 118 -1.39 24.01 -7.46
N THR A 119 -2.60 23.50 -7.71
CA THR A 119 -3.82 23.95 -7.05
C THR A 119 -3.84 23.52 -5.59
N ASP A 120 -3.45 22.28 -5.31
CA ASP A 120 -3.41 21.73 -3.96
C ASP A 120 -2.24 20.74 -3.78
N ILE A 121 -2.19 20.11 -2.60
CA ILE A 121 -1.19 19.07 -2.33
C ILE A 121 -1.41 17.81 -3.18
N PHE A 122 -2.64 17.50 -3.55
CA PHE A 122 -2.92 16.31 -4.34
C PHE A 122 -2.40 16.45 -5.78
N ALA A 123 -2.55 17.63 -6.39
CA ALA A 123 -1.95 17.98 -7.67
C ALA A 123 -0.41 17.91 -7.61
N LEU A 124 0.19 18.37 -6.51
CA LEU A 124 1.62 18.20 -6.30
C LEU A 124 2.01 16.72 -6.20
N ILE A 125 1.26 15.91 -5.46
CA ILE A 125 1.49 14.46 -5.34
C ILE A 125 1.37 13.77 -6.69
N ILE A 126 0.35 14.07 -7.49
CA ILE A 126 0.20 13.51 -8.85
C ILE A 126 1.40 13.89 -9.72
N HIS A 127 1.88 15.12 -9.62
CA HIS A 127 3.08 15.53 -10.37
C HIS A 127 4.31 14.73 -9.91
N LEU A 128 4.49 14.55 -8.59
CA LEU A 128 5.63 13.83 -8.04
C LEU A 128 5.57 12.31 -8.33
N LEU A 129 4.37 11.75 -8.39
CA LEU A 129 4.10 10.34 -8.62
C LEU A 129 3.03 10.18 -9.72
N PRO A 130 3.39 10.35 -11.00
CA PRO A 130 2.44 10.29 -12.11
C PRO A 130 1.64 8.97 -12.18
N ASN A 131 2.28 7.87 -11.75
CA ASN A 131 1.73 6.51 -11.78
C ASN A 131 1.18 6.04 -10.42
N ILE A 132 0.90 6.97 -9.49
CA ILE A 132 0.49 6.65 -8.12
C ILE A 132 -0.67 5.64 -8.01
N VAL A 133 -1.60 5.60 -8.98
CA VAL A 133 -2.70 4.63 -9.00
C VAL A 133 -2.18 3.21 -9.22
N ASN A 134 -1.29 3.03 -10.19
CA ASN A 134 -0.68 1.73 -10.49
C ASN A 134 0.26 1.31 -9.36
N ASP A 135 1.07 2.25 -8.83
CA ASP A 135 1.95 1.97 -7.69
C ASP A 135 1.15 1.57 -6.45
N TYR A 136 0.02 2.23 -6.21
CA TYR A 136 -0.91 1.87 -5.13
C TYR A 136 -1.58 0.50 -5.38
N LYS A 137 -1.92 0.14 -6.62
CA LYS A 137 -2.41 -1.20 -6.98
C LYS A 137 -1.37 -2.27 -6.64
N LYS A 138 -0.10 -2.08 -7.02
CA LYS A 138 1.01 -2.98 -6.69
C LYS A 138 1.17 -3.12 -5.16
N TYR A 139 1.14 -1.99 -4.43
CA TYR A 139 1.16 -1.99 -2.97
C TYR A 139 -0.02 -2.77 -2.36
N LEU A 140 -1.24 -2.47 -2.79
CA LEU A 140 -2.47 -3.10 -2.28
C LEU A 140 -2.43 -4.62 -2.45
N ILE A 141 -2.08 -5.09 -3.65
CA ILE A 141 -1.99 -6.52 -3.96
C ILE A 141 -0.95 -7.19 -3.07
N ARG A 142 0.23 -6.58 -2.90
CA ARG A 142 1.26 -7.11 -2.00
C ARG A 142 0.77 -7.23 -0.56
N GLN A 143 0.11 -6.21 -0.01
CA GLN A 143 -0.47 -6.27 1.35
C GLN A 143 -1.50 -7.40 1.47
N LEU A 144 -2.39 -7.54 0.48
CA LEU A 144 -3.44 -8.57 0.48
C LEU A 144 -2.90 -9.99 0.39
N ILE A 145 -1.84 -10.21 -0.39
CA ILE A 145 -1.18 -11.51 -0.50
C ILE A 145 -0.51 -11.88 0.82
N LEU A 146 0.20 -10.93 1.43
CA LEU A 146 0.85 -11.09 2.74
C LEU A 146 -0.14 -11.17 3.92
N GLY A 147 -1.43 -10.98 3.68
CA GLY A 147 -2.45 -11.01 4.74
C GLY A 147 -2.41 -9.79 5.67
N LEU A 148 -1.76 -8.69 5.24
CA LEU A 148 -1.68 -7.44 5.98
C LEU A 148 -2.89 -6.54 5.65
N GLU A 149 -3.25 -5.66 6.58
CA GLU A 149 -4.34 -4.70 6.36
C GLU A 149 -3.88 -3.54 5.45
N PRO A 150 -4.48 -3.36 4.27
CA PRO A 150 -4.10 -2.27 3.37
C PRO A 150 -4.75 -0.94 3.77
N LYS A 151 -4.09 0.16 3.39
CA LYS A 151 -4.57 1.55 3.54
C LYS A 151 -5.73 1.89 2.61
N THR A 152 -6.94 1.47 2.97
CA THR A 152 -8.10 1.56 2.08
C THR A 152 -8.67 2.97 1.90
N GLY A 153 -8.38 3.93 2.80
CA GLY A 153 -8.91 5.29 2.73
C GLY A 153 -8.55 6.01 1.42
N ILE A 154 -7.39 5.66 0.87
CA ILE A 154 -6.82 6.22 -0.36
C ILE A 154 -7.73 5.97 -1.58
N LEU A 155 -8.42 4.82 -1.63
CA LEU A 155 -9.33 4.49 -2.75
C LEU A 155 -10.46 5.51 -2.88
N ASN A 156 -10.98 6.03 -1.77
CA ASN A 156 -12.03 7.04 -1.78
C ASN A 156 -11.51 8.37 -2.31
N ILE A 157 -10.25 8.72 -2.00
CA ILE A 157 -9.60 9.92 -2.53
C ILE A 157 -9.44 9.80 -4.05
N PHE A 158 -8.93 8.67 -4.54
CA PHE A 158 -8.77 8.44 -5.98
C PHE A 158 -10.11 8.47 -6.72
N LYS A 159 -11.15 7.82 -6.16
CA LYS A 159 -12.51 7.88 -6.73
C LYS A 159 -13.04 9.30 -6.84
N LYS A 160 -12.80 10.16 -5.84
CA LYS A 160 -13.27 11.55 -5.83
C LYS A 160 -12.48 12.46 -6.76
N ARG A 161 -11.15 12.32 -6.82
CA ARG A 161 -10.26 13.32 -7.45
C ARG A 161 -9.82 12.96 -8.86
N LEU A 162 -9.68 11.67 -9.18
CA LEU A 162 -9.11 11.24 -10.46
C LEU A 162 -10.17 10.93 -11.51
N SER A 163 -11.42 10.64 -11.11
CA SER A 163 -12.48 10.17 -12.01
C SER A 163 -12.06 9.03 -12.97
N LYS A 164 -10.95 8.35 -12.65
CA LYS A 164 -10.35 7.28 -13.46
C LYS A 164 -11.11 5.99 -13.19
N ASN A 165 -11.05 5.09 -14.17
CA ASN A 165 -11.62 3.76 -14.05
C ASN A 165 -10.94 3.01 -12.89
N MET A 166 -11.65 2.86 -11.77
CA MET A 166 -11.21 2.10 -10.60
C MET A 166 -11.65 0.63 -10.69
N GLY A 167 -12.03 0.16 -11.89
CA GLY A 167 -12.58 -1.18 -12.14
C GLY A 167 -11.70 -2.30 -11.60
N ASP A 168 -10.37 -2.18 -11.75
CA ASP A 168 -9.41 -3.14 -11.22
C ASP A 168 -9.57 -3.36 -9.72
N PHE A 169 -9.67 -2.27 -8.95
CA PHE A 169 -9.83 -2.35 -7.49
C PHE A 169 -11.18 -2.96 -7.09
N GLU A 170 -12.21 -2.77 -7.92
CA GLU A 170 -13.52 -3.38 -7.68
C GLU A 170 -13.52 -4.88 -7.96
N VAL A 171 -12.82 -5.33 -9.01
CA VAL A 171 -12.64 -6.76 -9.29
C VAL A 171 -11.81 -7.42 -8.20
N ILE A 172 -10.69 -6.82 -7.78
CA ILE A 172 -9.87 -7.31 -6.66
C ILE A 172 -10.74 -7.46 -5.39
N LYS A 173 -11.59 -6.47 -5.09
CA LYS A 173 -12.50 -6.54 -3.94
C LYS A 173 -13.52 -7.68 -4.07
N LYS A 174 -14.04 -7.93 -5.27
CA LYS A 174 -14.95 -9.07 -5.54
C LYS A 174 -14.24 -10.40 -5.35
N ASP A 175 -13.02 -10.57 -5.86
CA ASP A 175 -12.21 -11.77 -5.66
C ASP A 175 -11.99 -12.05 -4.16
N LEU A 176 -11.68 -11.01 -3.37
CA LEU A 176 -11.53 -11.15 -1.91
C LEU A 176 -12.84 -11.56 -1.21
N LEU A 177 -13.99 -11.04 -1.65
CA LEU A 177 -15.29 -11.45 -1.10
C LEU A 177 -15.56 -12.92 -1.39
N ILE A 178 -15.24 -13.37 -2.60
CA ILE A 178 -15.35 -14.78 -2.99
C ILE A 178 -14.47 -15.65 -2.07
N PHE A 179 -13.23 -15.23 -1.78
CA PHE A 179 -12.37 -15.95 -0.83
C PHE A 179 -12.96 -16.06 0.57
N LYS A 180 -13.52 -14.96 1.10
CA LYS A 180 -14.17 -14.97 2.41
C LYS A 180 -15.36 -15.91 2.44
N ILE A 181 -16.21 -15.88 1.40
CA ILE A 181 -17.35 -16.79 1.28
C ILE A 181 -16.87 -18.24 1.33
N TYR A 182 -15.83 -18.61 0.57
CA TYR A 182 -15.30 -19.97 0.56
C TYR A 182 -14.57 -20.38 1.86
N GLN A 183 -13.94 -19.44 2.56
CA GLN A 183 -13.27 -19.70 3.85
C GLN A 183 -14.27 -19.85 5.00
N ASP A 184 -15.31 -19.02 5.02
CA ASP A 184 -16.33 -19.00 6.08
C ASP A 184 -17.43 -20.05 5.86
N SER A 185 -17.59 -20.53 4.62
CA SER A 185 -18.57 -21.57 4.31
C SER A 185 -18.09 -22.95 4.77
N SER A 186 -18.54 -23.35 5.96
CA SER A 186 -18.87 -24.75 6.28
C SER A 186 -19.97 -25.34 5.37
N PHE A 187 -20.41 -24.59 4.35
CA PHE A 187 -21.50 -24.87 3.41
C PHE A 187 -21.04 -25.66 2.16
N CYS A 188 -19.73 -25.83 1.93
CA CYS A 188 -19.20 -26.68 0.86
C CYS A 188 -18.94 -28.12 1.32
N ALA A 189 -19.64 -28.60 2.35
CA ALA A 189 -19.57 -30.00 2.79
C ALA A 189 -20.40 -30.95 1.89
N GLU A 190 -21.32 -30.43 1.07
CA GLU A 190 -22.20 -31.24 0.21
C GLU A 190 -21.84 -31.23 -1.29
N TYR A 191 -20.98 -30.31 -1.72
CA TYR A 191 -20.30 -30.46 -3.01
C TYR A 191 -19.04 -31.25 -2.73
N GLU A 192 -18.93 -32.43 -3.36
CA GLU A 192 -17.76 -33.30 -3.36
C GLU A 192 -16.51 -32.48 -3.08
N GLU A 193 -15.82 -32.85 -1.99
CA GLU A 193 -14.51 -32.34 -1.61
C GLU A 193 -13.89 -31.54 -2.76
N ILE A 194 -13.96 -30.21 -2.69
CA ILE A 194 -12.91 -29.41 -3.29
C ILE A 194 -11.69 -29.79 -2.45
N ASN A 195 -11.12 -30.96 -2.74
CA ASN A 195 -9.88 -31.48 -2.25
C ASN A 195 -8.87 -30.41 -2.62
N SER A 196 -8.67 -29.43 -1.73
CA SER A 196 -7.77 -28.29 -1.82
C SER A 196 -7.04 -28.24 -3.16
N VAL A 197 -7.75 -27.81 -4.23
CA VAL A 197 -7.49 -28.16 -5.65
C VAL A 197 -6.18 -28.92 -5.81
N GLY A 198 -6.23 -30.23 -5.59
CA GLY A 198 -5.05 -31.08 -5.53
C GLY A 198 -4.34 -31.02 -6.87
N ILE A 199 -3.32 -30.17 -6.96
CA ILE A 199 -2.43 -30.12 -8.11
C ILE A 199 -1.72 -31.48 -8.11
N LYS A 200 -2.09 -32.33 -9.08
CA LYS A 200 -1.50 -33.66 -9.20
C LYS A 200 -0.03 -33.46 -9.52
N ARG A 201 0.85 -33.90 -8.62
CA ARG A 201 2.29 -33.85 -8.87
C ARG A 201 2.61 -34.82 -10.01
N LYS A 202 3.43 -34.40 -10.98
CA LYS A 202 4.16 -35.37 -11.80
C LYS A 202 5.00 -36.22 -10.86
N GLU A 203 4.85 -37.53 -10.92
CA GLU A 203 5.68 -38.46 -10.15
C GLU A 203 7.15 -38.27 -10.60
N ILE A 204 7.93 -37.54 -9.81
CA ILE A 204 9.37 -37.47 -10.00
C ILE A 204 9.94 -38.82 -9.55
N SER A 205 10.70 -39.46 -10.44
CA SER A 205 11.30 -40.77 -10.23
C SER A 205 12.06 -40.87 -8.90
N LYS A 206 11.89 -42.02 -8.22
CA LYS A 206 12.15 -42.29 -6.80
C LYS A 206 13.62 -42.28 -6.34
N ASN A 207 14.54 -41.57 -6.98
CA ASN A 207 15.99 -41.69 -6.70
C ASN A 207 16.68 -40.48 -6.06
N SER A 208 15.97 -39.56 -5.42
CA SER A 208 16.65 -38.56 -4.57
C SER A 208 15.98 -38.45 -3.19
N LYS A 209 16.79 -38.61 -2.13
CA LYS A 209 16.44 -38.27 -0.74
C LYS A 209 16.21 -36.77 -0.63
N LYS A 210 15.11 -36.24 -1.18
CA LYS A 210 14.71 -34.85 -1.00
C LYS A 210 13.97 -34.71 0.32
N LYS A 211 14.47 -33.82 1.19
CA LYS A 211 13.80 -33.38 2.42
C LYS A 211 12.33 -33.07 2.09
N ILE A 212 11.42 -33.76 2.77
CA ILE A 212 9.98 -33.58 2.60
C ILE A 212 9.61 -32.28 3.31
N PHE A 213 9.45 -31.20 2.55
CA PHE A 213 8.86 -29.96 3.06
C PHE A 213 7.44 -30.25 3.55
N LYS A 214 7.18 -30.03 4.85
CA LYS A 214 5.83 -29.98 5.43
C LYS A 214 5.17 -28.74 4.82
N LYS A 215 4.15 -28.93 3.98
CA LYS A 215 3.55 -27.87 3.17
C LYS A 215 2.11 -27.65 3.58
N GLU A 216 1.86 -26.56 4.28
CA GLU A 216 0.53 -25.95 4.34
C GLU A 216 0.41 -25.07 3.09
N LYS A 217 -0.49 -25.44 2.17
CA LYS A 217 -0.66 -24.71 0.91
C LYS A 217 -2.02 -24.04 0.92
N ILE A 218 -2.03 -22.71 0.97
CA ILE A 218 -3.22 -21.92 0.69
C ILE A 218 -3.08 -21.39 -0.73
N PHE A 219 -3.89 -21.91 -1.65
CA PHE A 219 -4.01 -21.37 -2.99
C PHE A 219 -5.20 -20.41 -3.04
N LYS A 220 -4.96 -19.15 -3.39
CA LYS A 220 -6.00 -18.15 -3.67
C LYS A 220 -6.16 -18.05 -5.19
N ILE A 221 -7.38 -18.24 -5.70
CA ILE A 221 -7.68 -18.15 -7.14
C ILE A 221 -8.11 -16.72 -7.46
N VAL A 222 -7.27 -15.98 -8.18
CA VAL A 222 -7.53 -14.57 -8.52
C VAL A 222 -7.79 -14.37 -10.00
N THR A 223 -8.47 -13.28 -10.36
CA THR A 223 -8.65 -12.89 -11.76
C THR A 223 -7.35 -12.25 -12.28
N SER A 224 -6.51 -13.04 -12.95
CA SER A 224 -5.11 -12.69 -13.28
C SER A 224 -4.92 -11.29 -13.90
N ALA A 225 -5.78 -10.89 -14.83
CA ALA A 225 -5.71 -9.59 -15.53
C ALA A 225 -5.72 -8.38 -14.58
N TYR A 226 -6.38 -8.49 -13.43
CA TYR A 226 -6.51 -7.38 -12.48
C TYR A 226 -5.48 -7.42 -11.36
N TRP A 227 -4.80 -8.55 -11.18
CA TRP A 227 -3.80 -8.74 -10.13
C TRP A 227 -2.37 -8.68 -10.65
N LYS A 228 -2.13 -9.00 -11.93
CA LYS A 228 -0.80 -8.90 -12.51
C LYS A 228 -0.41 -7.44 -12.75
N ASP A 229 0.88 -7.19 -12.61
CA ASP A 229 1.53 -5.97 -13.06
C ASP A 229 1.75 -6.09 -14.57
N GLU A 230 1.09 -5.25 -15.37
CA GLU A 230 1.16 -5.32 -16.85
C GLU A 230 2.58 -5.11 -17.38
N GLU A 231 3.44 -4.44 -16.59
CA GLU A 231 4.83 -4.14 -16.94
C GLU A 231 5.78 -5.31 -16.67
N LYS A 232 5.36 -6.34 -15.93
CA LYS A 232 6.20 -7.50 -15.61
C LYS A 232 5.91 -8.65 -16.58
N GLU A 233 6.94 -9.03 -17.33
CA GLU A 233 6.92 -10.28 -18.09
C GLU A 233 6.71 -11.48 -17.16
N GLU A 234 6.09 -12.55 -17.68
CA GLU A 234 5.90 -13.77 -16.90
C GLU A 234 7.24 -14.39 -16.54
N GLU A 235 7.58 -14.32 -15.26
CA GLU A 235 8.88 -14.78 -14.78
C GLU A 235 8.93 -16.30 -14.68
N ASN A 236 9.91 -16.88 -15.35
CA ASN A 236 10.15 -18.31 -15.29
C ASN A 236 10.69 -18.72 -13.91
N CYS A 237 9.85 -19.34 -13.08
CA CYS A 237 10.19 -19.86 -11.76
C CYS A 237 10.29 -21.39 -11.74
N GLU A 238 10.69 -22.01 -12.85
CA GLU A 238 10.79 -23.46 -13.03
C GLU A 238 11.58 -24.15 -11.90
N GLU A 239 12.74 -23.60 -11.50
CA GLU A 239 13.59 -24.23 -10.49
C GLU A 239 12.86 -24.38 -9.15
N ILE A 240 12.18 -23.34 -8.68
CA ILE A 240 11.37 -23.44 -7.45
C ILE A 240 10.17 -24.33 -7.63
N ILE A 241 9.46 -24.23 -8.76
CA ILE A 241 8.29 -25.07 -9.02
C ILE A 241 8.69 -26.55 -8.95
N ASN A 242 9.86 -26.89 -9.51
CA ASN A 242 10.48 -28.21 -9.45
C ASN A 242 10.87 -28.60 -8.02
N MET A 243 11.44 -27.68 -7.22
CA MET A 243 11.72 -27.91 -5.79
C MET A 243 10.45 -28.14 -4.96
N ILE A 244 9.36 -27.43 -5.27
CA ILE A 244 8.07 -27.58 -4.60
C ILE A 244 7.36 -28.88 -5.01
N GLY A 245 7.94 -29.63 -5.96
CA GLY A 245 7.50 -30.97 -6.35
C GLY A 245 6.67 -30.99 -7.62
N GLY A 246 7.02 -30.17 -8.62
CA GLY A 246 6.46 -30.23 -9.96
C GLY A 246 4.97 -29.93 -9.97
N VAL A 247 4.61 -28.76 -9.46
CA VAL A 247 3.23 -28.24 -9.49
C VAL A 247 2.83 -28.03 -10.95
N GLU A 248 1.68 -28.56 -11.38
CA GLU A 248 1.10 -28.23 -12.68
C GLU A 248 0.94 -26.71 -12.77
N ILE A 249 1.60 -26.11 -13.76
CA ILE A 249 1.57 -24.66 -13.98
C ILE A 249 0.19 -24.26 -14.49
N ASN A 250 -0.40 -25.08 -15.36
CA ASN A 250 -1.71 -24.84 -15.95
C ASN A 250 -2.63 -26.03 -15.70
N LYS A 251 -3.90 -25.74 -15.42
CA LYS A 251 -4.96 -26.74 -15.26
C LYS A 251 -6.28 -26.21 -15.80
N ASN A 252 -6.88 -26.96 -16.72
CA ASN A 252 -8.25 -26.67 -17.16
C ASN A 252 -9.22 -27.00 -16.04
N TYR A 253 -9.94 -26.00 -15.55
CA TYR A 253 -10.98 -26.16 -14.53
C TYR A 253 -12.34 -26.41 -15.17
N SER A 254 -12.65 -25.70 -16.26
CA SER A 254 -13.84 -25.92 -17.09
C SER A 254 -13.49 -25.69 -18.57
N LYS A 255 -14.49 -25.76 -19.46
CA LYS A 255 -14.30 -25.44 -20.89
C LYS A 255 -13.85 -23.99 -21.12
N ASP A 256 -14.20 -23.10 -20.19
CA ASP A 256 -14.02 -21.66 -20.33
C ASP A 256 -13.01 -21.09 -19.31
N ILE A 257 -12.52 -21.92 -18.38
CA ILE A 257 -11.66 -21.48 -17.28
C ILE A 257 -10.39 -22.34 -17.22
N GLU A 258 -9.26 -21.68 -17.47
CA GLU A 258 -7.92 -22.21 -17.22
C GLU A 258 -7.35 -21.59 -15.95
N LEU A 259 -6.86 -22.44 -15.05
CA LEU A 259 -6.13 -22.02 -13.87
C LEU A 259 -4.65 -22.01 -14.19
N VAL A 260 -4.00 -20.86 -14.00
CA VAL A 260 -2.57 -20.68 -14.23
C VAL A 260 -1.90 -20.24 -12.94
N LEU A 261 -0.88 -20.98 -12.52
CA LEU A 261 -0.03 -20.60 -11.40
C LEU A 261 0.67 -19.28 -11.75
N CYS A 262 0.61 -18.31 -10.85
CA CYS A 262 1.21 -16.99 -11.05
C CYS A 262 2.38 -16.78 -10.07
N PRO A 263 3.63 -17.13 -10.44
CA PRO A 263 4.78 -16.98 -9.56
C PRO A 263 5.03 -15.54 -9.12
N SER A 264 4.76 -14.56 -9.99
CA SER A 264 4.93 -13.13 -9.71
C SER A 264 4.02 -12.59 -8.59
N LEU A 265 2.97 -13.33 -8.22
CA LEU A 265 2.06 -13.03 -7.11
C LEU A 265 2.23 -14.00 -5.94
N SER A 266 3.20 -14.90 -6.02
CA SER A 266 3.41 -15.95 -5.04
C SER A 266 4.52 -15.54 -4.07
N PHE A 267 4.27 -15.76 -2.78
CA PHE A 267 5.25 -15.61 -1.71
C PHE A 267 5.53 -16.97 -1.11
N VAL A 268 6.77 -17.16 -0.64
CA VAL A 268 7.24 -18.39 -0.03
C VAL A 268 7.88 -18.05 1.30
N ASP A 269 7.41 -18.71 2.35
CA ASP A 269 8.07 -18.71 3.65
C ASP A 269 9.19 -19.75 3.60
N VAL A 270 10.44 -19.28 3.75
CA VAL A 270 11.63 -20.13 3.72
C VAL A 270 12.48 -19.94 4.95
N GLU A 271 13.05 -21.04 5.44
CA GLU A 271 14.07 -21.02 6.47
C GLU A 271 15.44 -21.23 5.82
N ILE A 272 16.30 -20.21 5.87
CA ILE A 272 17.67 -20.25 5.35
C ILE A 272 18.61 -19.93 6.51
N GLN A 273 19.46 -20.90 6.87
CA GLN A 273 20.44 -20.78 7.97
C GLN A 273 19.81 -20.34 9.32
N GLY A 274 18.59 -20.82 9.61
CA GLY A 274 17.87 -20.49 10.84
C GLY A 274 17.17 -19.13 10.83
N LYS A 275 17.24 -18.37 9.73
CA LYS A 275 16.42 -17.17 9.50
C LYS A 275 15.16 -17.56 8.74
N ASN A 276 14.01 -17.17 9.26
CA ASN A 276 12.73 -17.27 8.55
C ASN A 276 12.51 -16.00 7.74
N ILE A 277 12.37 -16.15 6.42
CA ILE A 277 12.20 -15.05 5.49
C ILE A 277 10.96 -15.33 4.64
N VAL A 278 10.10 -14.32 4.52
CA VAL A 278 8.97 -14.31 3.57
C VAL A 278 9.44 -13.56 2.34
N VAL A 279 9.51 -14.25 1.21
CA VAL A 279 10.10 -13.69 -0.02
C VAL A 279 9.21 -13.99 -1.22
N GLU A 280 9.23 -13.11 -2.22
CA GLU A 280 8.58 -13.37 -3.51
C GLU A 280 9.21 -14.61 -4.15
N MET A 281 8.39 -15.43 -4.81
CA MET A 281 8.83 -16.70 -5.39
C MET A 281 9.93 -16.48 -6.42
N ASN A 282 9.81 -15.46 -7.26
CA ASN A 282 10.86 -15.10 -8.22
C ASN A 282 12.20 -14.68 -7.57
N VAL A 283 12.16 -13.94 -6.47
CA VAL A 283 13.36 -13.50 -5.75
C VAL A 283 14.09 -14.70 -5.15
N LEU A 284 13.34 -15.70 -4.66
CA LEU A 284 13.91 -16.99 -4.28
C LEU A 284 14.46 -17.76 -5.50
N ASN A 285 13.85 -17.63 -6.67
CA ASN A 285 14.29 -18.33 -7.88
C ASN A 285 15.64 -17.76 -8.33
N ASP A 286 15.77 -16.45 -8.22
CA ASP A 286 17.01 -15.73 -8.46
C ASP A 286 18.12 -16.18 -7.50
N LEU A 287 17.81 -16.51 -6.24
CA LEU A 287 18.80 -17.07 -5.31
C LEU A 287 19.33 -18.43 -5.79
N ILE A 288 18.44 -19.31 -6.27
CA ILE A 288 18.79 -20.66 -6.74
C ILE A 288 19.61 -20.59 -8.03
N THR A 289 19.21 -19.71 -8.94
CA THR A 289 19.82 -19.55 -10.27
C THR A 289 21.01 -18.58 -10.26
N LYS A 290 21.31 -17.93 -9.12
CA LYS A 290 22.32 -16.88 -8.97
C LYS A 290 22.11 -15.71 -9.93
N ASN A 291 20.87 -15.27 -10.08
CA ASN A 291 20.50 -14.16 -10.93
C ASN A 291 20.79 -12.82 -10.24
N GLU A 292 21.60 -11.97 -10.88
CA GLU A 292 22.08 -10.69 -10.34
C GLU A 292 20.95 -9.72 -9.96
N ARG A 293 19.77 -9.84 -10.57
CA ARG A 293 18.60 -8.98 -10.32
C ARG A 293 18.23 -8.85 -8.84
N SER A 294 18.30 -9.95 -8.09
CA SER A 294 17.92 -10.00 -6.67
C SER A 294 19.11 -10.05 -5.72
N LYS A 295 20.34 -9.84 -6.22
CA LYS A 295 21.56 -10.02 -5.44
C LYS A 295 21.66 -9.04 -4.27
N GLU A 296 21.40 -7.76 -4.52
CA GLU A 296 21.44 -6.72 -3.47
C GLU A 296 20.45 -7.00 -2.34
N TYR A 297 19.28 -7.54 -2.68
CA TYR A 297 18.31 -7.99 -1.68
C TYR A 297 18.92 -9.09 -0.79
N TRP A 298 19.49 -10.14 -1.38
CA TRP A 298 20.07 -11.24 -0.60
C TRP A 298 21.33 -10.88 0.19
N ILE A 299 22.11 -9.91 -0.30
CA ILE A 299 23.23 -9.33 0.45
C ILE A 299 22.72 -8.52 1.64
N SER A 300 21.68 -7.70 1.46
CA SER A 300 21.13 -6.87 2.54
C SER A 300 20.43 -7.69 3.64
N GLU A 301 19.84 -8.83 3.28
CA GLU A 301 19.33 -9.83 4.24
C GLU A 301 20.45 -10.64 4.94
N GLY A 302 21.70 -10.49 4.49
CA GLY A 302 22.87 -11.20 5.01
C GLY A 302 22.74 -12.70 4.83
N ILE A 303 22.29 -13.13 3.65
CA ILE A 303 22.17 -14.55 3.25
C ILE A 303 23.35 -14.95 2.36
N ILE A 304 23.76 -14.05 1.47
CA ILE A 304 24.90 -14.28 0.57
C ILE A 304 25.90 -13.12 0.65
N ASN A 305 27.14 -13.36 0.22
CA ASN A 305 28.13 -12.32 -0.06
C ASN A 305 28.13 -11.91 -1.55
N GLU A 306 29.01 -10.98 -1.92
CA GLU A 306 29.16 -10.49 -3.30
C GLU A 306 29.50 -11.59 -4.33
N LYS A 307 30.01 -12.74 -3.89
CA LYS A 307 30.37 -13.89 -4.71
C LYS A 307 29.29 -14.98 -4.77
N TRP A 308 28.08 -14.71 -4.29
CA TRP A 308 27.01 -15.71 -4.14
C TRP A 308 27.35 -16.87 -3.20
N GLU A 309 28.26 -16.66 -2.25
CA GLU A 309 28.56 -17.64 -1.20
C GLU A 309 27.64 -17.35 0.00
N PHE A 310 27.01 -18.40 0.53
CA PHE A 310 26.18 -18.30 1.73
C PHE A 310 27.05 -17.93 2.95
N ILE A 311 26.59 -16.97 3.76
CA ILE A 311 27.34 -16.41 4.91
C ILE A 311 27.10 -17.20 6.19
#